data_AF-A0AA41XDD4-F1
#
_entry.id   AF-A0AA41XDD4-F1
#
_cell.length_a   1.000
_cell.length_b   1.000
_cell.length_c   1.000
_cell.angle_alpha   90.00
_cell.angle_beta   90.00
_cell.angle_gamma   90.00
#
_symmetry.space_group_name_H-M   'P 1'
#
loop_
_entity.id
_entity.type
_entity.pdbx_description
1 polymer ?
#
loop_
_entity_poly.entity_id
_entity_poly.type
_entity_poly.pdbx_seq_one_letter_code
_entity_poly.pdbx_strand_id
1 'polypeptide(L)'
;MKNCLFLSIILVGMLFVSAASLQTAFAERGEEYEHQDEARGGEENEARGGEENEAFEETGKSIGWGTAAAMAGAAVLFPLRRSSKRLLQRFPRHKAQIVFLLKRAGSWHIAMGVAALLFGAGHGVLMYIGEGELEARDWIGVGAVGFMAVGAIAGGQLARKKAQGLRFVHMGLLLAASAGALLHIALS
;
A
#
# COMPACT_ATOMS: atom_id res chain seq x y z
N MET A 1 -18.59 25.57 -15.51
CA MET A 1 -17.40 24.88 -16.06
C MET A 1 -16.14 25.12 -15.22
N LYS A 2 -15.92 26.31 -14.65
CA LYS A 2 -14.72 26.63 -13.83
C LYS A 2 -14.46 25.70 -12.62
N ASN A 3 -15.50 25.14 -12.00
CA ASN A 3 -15.34 24.30 -10.79
C ASN A 3 -14.96 22.83 -11.08
N CYS A 4 -15.26 22.32 -12.29
CA CYS A 4 -14.78 20.99 -12.71
C CYS A 4 -13.28 21.03 -13.05
N LEU A 5 -12.82 22.16 -13.59
CA LEU A 5 -11.40 22.41 -13.84
C LEU A 5 -10.63 22.31 -12.51
N PHE A 6 -11.11 23.02 -11.48
CA PHE A 6 -10.45 23.06 -10.17
C PHE A 6 -10.36 21.69 -9.49
N LEU A 7 -11.41 20.87 -9.58
CA LEU A 7 -11.41 19.52 -9.00
C LEU A 7 -10.52 18.55 -9.79
N SER A 8 -10.47 18.69 -11.12
CA SER A 8 -9.51 17.94 -11.94
C SER A 8 -8.07 18.36 -11.66
N ILE A 9 -7.82 19.64 -11.40
CA ILE A 9 -6.50 20.17 -11.04
C ILE A 9 -6.06 19.63 -9.68
N ILE A 10 -6.97 19.50 -8.70
CA ILE A 10 -6.63 18.90 -7.39
C ILE A 10 -6.35 17.40 -7.55
N LEU A 11 -7.13 16.68 -8.35
CA LEU A 11 -6.99 15.23 -8.50
C LEU A 11 -5.77 14.86 -9.36
N VAL A 12 -5.50 15.65 -10.40
CA VAL A 12 -4.24 15.60 -11.17
C VAL A 12 -3.09 16.05 -10.29
N GLY A 13 -3.25 17.06 -9.45
CA GLY A 13 -2.24 17.52 -8.50
C GLY A 13 -1.89 16.46 -7.45
N MET A 14 -2.87 15.72 -6.92
CA MET A 14 -2.61 14.60 -6.01
C MET A 14 -1.92 13.44 -6.74
N LEU A 15 -2.33 13.11 -7.97
CA LEU A 15 -1.64 12.13 -8.80
C LEU A 15 -0.21 12.57 -9.16
N PHE A 16 0.00 13.87 -9.39
CA PHE A 16 1.30 14.45 -9.71
C PHE A 16 2.21 14.50 -8.49
N VAL A 17 1.68 14.81 -7.31
CA VAL A 17 2.43 14.71 -6.04
C VAL A 17 2.80 13.26 -5.77
N SER A 18 1.90 12.29 -5.97
CA SER A 18 2.24 10.86 -5.85
C SER A 18 3.27 10.41 -6.89
N ALA A 19 3.19 10.89 -8.13
CA ALA A 19 4.18 10.59 -9.17
C ALA A 19 5.53 11.28 -8.91
N ALA A 20 5.53 12.50 -8.39
CA ALA A 20 6.72 13.24 -7.99
C ALA A 20 7.39 12.60 -6.77
N SER A 21 6.61 12.09 -5.81
CA SER A 21 7.11 11.30 -4.68
C SER A 21 7.79 10.02 -5.17
N LEU A 22 7.20 9.38 -6.20
CA LEU A 22 7.79 8.24 -6.88
C LEU A 22 9.10 8.63 -7.58
N GLN A 23 9.11 9.75 -8.32
CA GLN A 23 10.30 10.24 -9.03
C GLN A 23 11.42 10.71 -8.10
N THR A 24 11.13 11.33 -6.95
CA THR A 24 12.17 11.69 -5.97
C THR A 24 12.75 10.45 -5.32
N ALA A 25 11.93 9.43 -5.03
CA ALA A 25 12.42 8.13 -4.57
C ALA A 25 13.29 7.43 -5.64
N PHE A 26 13.00 7.64 -6.93
CA PHE A 26 13.86 7.16 -8.03
C PHE A 26 15.03 8.09 -8.37
N ALA A 27 15.03 9.36 -7.95
CA ALA A 27 16.09 10.33 -8.21
C ALA A 27 17.15 10.33 -7.11
N GLU A 28 16.77 10.10 -5.85
CA GLU A 28 17.73 9.74 -4.77
C GLU A 28 18.47 8.43 -5.11
N ARG A 29 17.80 7.50 -5.81
CA ARG A 29 18.38 6.25 -6.36
C ARG A 29 19.51 6.47 -7.39
N GLY A 30 19.68 7.69 -7.91
CA GLY A 30 20.67 8.01 -8.96
C GLY A 30 21.97 8.62 -8.45
N GLU A 31 21.99 9.23 -7.26
CA GLU A 31 23.18 9.90 -6.72
C GLU A 31 24.00 9.02 -5.76
N GLU A 32 23.49 7.85 -5.35
CA GLU A 32 24.21 6.93 -4.46
C GLU A 32 25.11 5.92 -5.21
N TYR A 33 25.23 6.03 -6.54
CA TYR A 33 26.02 5.12 -7.38
C TYR A 33 27.36 5.68 -7.89
N GLU A 34 27.78 6.90 -7.53
CA GLU A 34 29.03 7.49 -8.06
C GLU A 34 30.22 7.56 -7.09
N HIS A 35 30.17 6.96 -5.88
CA HIS A 35 31.25 7.13 -4.91
C HIS A 35 31.77 5.88 -4.16
N GLN A 36 31.68 4.68 -4.75
CA GLN A 36 32.24 3.48 -4.11
C GLN A 36 33.15 2.61 -5.00
N ASP A 37 33.91 3.23 -5.91
CA ASP A 37 34.82 2.53 -6.84
C ASP A 37 36.31 2.55 -6.46
N GLU A 38 36.66 2.81 -5.19
CA GLU A 38 38.06 2.73 -4.74
C GLU A 38 38.24 1.89 -3.47
N ALA A 39 38.08 0.57 -3.58
CA ALA A 39 38.85 -0.42 -2.81
C ALA A 39 38.43 -1.87 -3.17
N ARG A 40 38.89 -2.41 -4.31
CA ARG A 40 38.73 -3.85 -4.57
C ARG A 40 40.05 -4.48 -5.03
N GLY A 41 40.83 -4.90 -4.03
CA GLY A 41 41.85 -5.91 -4.18
C GLY A 41 41.45 -7.13 -3.37
N GLY A 42 40.90 -8.15 -4.04
CA GLY A 42 40.58 -9.46 -3.46
C GLY A 42 39.09 -9.80 -3.48
N GLU A 43 38.79 -11.08 -3.73
CA GLU A 43 37.48 -11.74 -3.56
C GLU A 43 36.52 -11.72 -4.77
N GLU A 44 36.92 -12.46 -5.80
CA GLU A 44 36.15 -12.75 -7.02
C GLU A 44 35.14 -13.92 -6.86
N ASN A 45 34.92 -14.43 -5.64
CA ASN A 45 33.97 -15.54 -5.38
C ASN A 45 32.73 -15.17 -4.55
N GLU A 46 32.69 -13.99 -3.91
CA GLU A 46 31.48 -13.50 -3.20
C GLU A 46 30.62 -12.54 -4.04
N ALA A 47 31.16 -12.02 -5.14
CA ALA A 47 30.47 -11.04 -6.00
C ALA A 47 29.17 -11.56 -6.63
N ARG A 48 29.04 -12.88 -6.84
CA ARG A 48 27.87 -13.45 -7.52
C ARG A 48 26.69 -13.74 -6.60
N GLY A 49 26.94 -13.92 -5.30
CA GLY A 49 25.88 -14.13 -4.29
C GLY A 49 25.36 -12.82 -3.68
N GLY A 50 26.22 -11.79 -3.59
CA GLY A 50 25.84 -10.46 -3.10
C GLY A 50 24.86 -9.73 -4.01
N GLU A 51 25.09 -9.74 -5.33
CA GLU A 51 24.25 -9.03 -6.31
C GLU A 51 22.80 -9.58 -6.37
N GLU A 52 22.63 -10.90 -6.25
CA GLU A 52 21.29 -11.51 -6.29
C GLU A 52 20.49 -11.17 -5.03
N ASN A 53 21.12 -11.20 -3.86
CA ASN A 53 20.47 -10.84 -2.60
C ASN A 53 20.06 -9.36 -2.55
N GLU A 54 20.93 -8.47 -3.05
CA GLU A 54 20.66 -7.04 -3.13
C GLU A 54 19.46 -6.73 -4.03
N ALA A 55 19.33 -7.44 -5.17
CA ALA A 55 18.18 -7.30 -6.06
C ALA A 55 16.85 -7.74 -5.41
N PHE A 56 16.86 -8.81 -4.60
CA PHE A 56 15.67 -9.26 -3.87
C PHE A 56 15.28 -8.30 -2.76
N GLU A 57 16.24 -7.76 -2.02
CA GLU A 57 16.01 -6.77 -0.96
C GLU A 57 15.41 -5.48 -1.53
N GLU A 58 16.01 -4.94 -2.60
CA GLU A 58 15.55 -3.70 -3.23
C GLU A 58 14.14 -3.87 -3.83
N THR A 59 13.91 -4.99 -4.51
CA THR A 59 12.58 -5.34 -5.02
C THR A 59 11.57 -5.48 -3.87
N GLY A 60 11.98 -6.16 -2.79
CA GLY A 60 11.21 -6.32 -1.56
C GLY A 60 10.77 -4.98 -1.00
N LYS A 61 11.68 -4.01 -0.82
CA LYS A 61 11.37 -2.65 -0.34
C LYS A 61 10.35 -1.94 -1.22
N SER A 62 10.52 -2.00 -2.54
CA SER A 62 9.59 -1.36 -3.49
C SER A 62 8.16 -1.94 -3.38
N ILE A 63 8.04 -3.26 -3.24
CA ILE A 63 6.76 -3.95 -3.04
C ILE A 63 6.16 -3.62 -1.67
N GLY A 64 7.00 -3.46 -0.64
CA GLY A 64 6.60 -3.00 0.69
C GLY A 64 5.90 -1.64 0.63
N TRP A 65 6.48 -0.66 -0.06
CA TRP A 65 5.84 0.64 -0.28
C TRP A 65 4.57 0.55 -1.12
N GLY A 66 4.56 -0.31 -2.15
CA GLY A 66 3.36 -0.61 -2.93
C GLY A 66 2.21 -1.15 -2.06
N THR A 67 2.53 -2.01 -1.10
CA THR A 67 1.59 -2.54 -0.10
C THR A 67 1.01 -1.42 0.75
N ALA A 68 1.85 -0.58 1.33
CA ALA A 68 1.44 0.54 2.17
C ALA A 68 0.52 1.51 1.40
N ALA A 69 0.86 1.85 0.16
CA ALA A 69 0.05 2.70 -0.70
C ALA A 69 -1.34 2.08 -1.01
N ALA A 70 -1.37 0.79 -1.34
CA ALA A 70 -2.63 0.07 -1.60
C ALA A 70 -3.52 0.01 -0.35
N MET A 71 -2.94 -0.27 0.82
CA MET A 71 -3.65 -0.25 2.11
C MET A 71 -4.23 1.14 2.40
N ALA A 72 -3.42 2.20 2.28
CA ALA A 72 -3.85 3.57 2.52
C ALA A 72 -5.02 3.97 1.60
N GLY A 73 -4.89 3.68 0.30
CA GLY A 73 -5.96 3.94 -0.66
C GLY A 73 -7.24 3.15 -0.36
N ALA A 74 -7.14 1.88 0.05
CA ALA A 74 -8.29 1.09 0.46
C ALA A 74 -8.96 1.67 1.73
N ALA A 75 -8.18 2.15 2.70
CA ALA A 75 -8.66 2.70 3.97
C ALA A 75 -9.42 4.03 3.78
N VAL A 76 -8.95 4.91 2.88
CA VAL A 76 -9.56 6.23 2.60
C VAL A 76 -10.97 6.11 1.99
N LEU A 77 -11.29 4.99 1.34
CA LEU A 77 -12.59 4.78 0.69
C LEU A 77 -13.76 4.77 1.69
N PHE A 78 -13.55 4.29 2.92
CA PHE A 78 -14.59 4.24 3.95
C PHE A 78 -15.03 5.64 4.43
N PRO A 79 -14.13 6.52 4.91
CA PRO A 79 -14.50 7.88 5.29
C PRO A 79 -15.02 8.69 4.11
N LEU A 80 -14.50 8.45 2.89
CA LEU A 80 -15.02 9.08 1.67
C LEU A 80 -16.49 8.71 1.42
N ARG A 81 -16.84 7.42 1.57
CA ARG A 81 -18.22 6.94 1.45
C ARG A 81 -19.12 7.53 2.54
N ARG A 82 -18.64 7.65 3.78
CA ARG A 82 -19.40 8.26 4.88
C ARG A 82 -19.68 9.75 4.63
N SER A 83 -18.68 10.48 4.11
CA SER A 83 -18.77 11.92 3.83
C SER A 83 -19.54 12.25 2.55
N SER A 84 -19.82 11.27 1.71
CA SER A 84 -20.53 11.44 0.43
C SER A 84 -21.88 12.14 0.55
N LYS A 85 -22.64 11.89 1.63
CA LYS A 85 -23.93 12.56 1.87
C LYS A 85 -23.76 14.07 2.00
N ARG A 86 -22.76 14.52 2.77
CA ARG A 86 -22.44 15.95 2.92
C ARG A 86 -21.95 16.53 1.59
N LEU A 87 -21.14 15.77 0.84
CA LEU A 87 -20.63 16.20 -0.45
C LEU A 87 -21.75 16.40 -1.49
N LEU A 88 -22.71 15.48 -1.53
CA LEU A 88 -23.88 15.54 -2.42
C LEU A 88 -24.85 16.68 -2.08
N GLN A 89 -24.93 17.07 -0.80
CA GLN A 89 -25.68 18.24 -0.36
C GLN A 89 -25.00 19.55 -0.76
N ARG A 90 -23.67 19.62 -0.66
CA ARG A 90 -22.89 20.83 -1.00
C ARG A 90 -22.79 21.07 -2.51
N PHE A 91 -22.79 20.01 -3.32
CA PHE A 91 -22.64 20.11 -4.78
C PHE A 91 -23.80 19.42 -5.53
N PRO A 92 -25.03 19.96 -5.43
CA PRO A 92 -26.20 19.32 -6.03
C PRO A 92 -26.15 19.26 -7.57
N ARG A 93 -25.40 20.17 -8.20
CA ARG A 93 -25.22 20.23 -9.67
C ARG A 93 -24.36 19.09 -10.23
N HIS A 94 -23.55 18.44 -9.39
CA HIS A 94 -22.61 17.39 -9.79
C HIS A 94 -22.95 16.01 -9.21
N LYS A 95 -24.18 15.82 -8.72
CA LYS A 95 -24.61 14.57 -8.06
C LYS A 95 -24.30 13.33 -8.89
N ALA A 96 -24.61 13.34 -10.19
CA ALA A 96 -24.37 12.19 -11.06
C ALA A 96 -22.89 11.81 -11.14
N GLN A 97 -22.00 12.80 -11.29
CA GLN A 97 -20.56 12.59 -11.35
C GLN A 97 -20.01 12.07 -10.00
N ILE A 98 -20.46 12.66 -8.90
CA ILE A 98 -20.05 12.25 -7.54
C ILE A 98 -20.49 10.81 -7.28
N VAL A 99 -21.75 10.44 -7.58
CA VAL A 99 -22.25 9.08 -7.40
C VAL A 99 -21.50 8.08 -8.28
N PHE A 100 -21.19 8.43 -9.53
CA PHE A 100 -20.40 7.60 -10.43
C PHE A 100 -19.00 7.33 -9.87
N LEU A 101 -18.30 8.39 -9.44
CA LEU A 101 -16.96 8.26 -8.84
C LEU A 101 -17.00 7.43 -7.56
N LEU A 102 -17.99 7.63 -6.70
CA LEU A 102 -18.14 6.83 -5.47
C LEU A 102 -18.44 5.36 -5.73
N LYS A 103 -19.27 5.05 -6.74
CA LYS A 103 -19.53 3.67 -7.15
C LYS A 103 -18.27 3.00 -7.69
N ARG A 104 -17.52 3.71 -8.54
CA ARG A 104 -16.24 3.23 -9.09
C ARG A 104 -15.23 3.04 -7.97
N ALA A 105 -15.00 4.04 -7.13
CA ALA A 105 -14.11 3.94 -5.99
C ALA A 105 -14.46 2.75 -5.06
N GLY A 106 -15.75 2.51 -4.82
CA GLY A 106 -16.23 1.35 -4.07
C GLY A 106 -15.94 0.00 -4.73
N SER A 107 -15.94 -0.11 -6.06
CA SER A 107 -15.55 -1.34 -6.76
C SER A 107 -14.05 -1.59 -6.70
N TRP A 108 -13.24 -0.51 -6.73
CA TRP A 108 -11.78 -0.60 -6.60
C TRP A 108 -11.33 -0.99 -5.19
N HIS A 109 -12.14 -0.76 -4.14
CA HIS A 109 -11.79 -1.14 -2.76
C HIS A 109 -11.37 -2.61 -2.64
N ILE A 110 -12.13 -3.53 -3.25
CA ILE A 110 -11.82 -4.97 -3.19
C ILE A 110 -10.51 -5.26 -3.94
N ALA A 111 -10.35 -4.70 -5.13
CA ALA A 111 -9.14 -4.87 -5.93
C ALA A 111 -7.90 -4.34 -5.19
N MET A 112 -7.99 -3.17 -4.56
CA MET A 112 -6.90 -2.59 -3.76
C MET A 112 -6.57 -3.43 -2.52
N GLY A 113 -7.58 -3.96 -1.83
CA GLY A 113 -7.37 -4.86 -0.69
C GLY A 113 -6.69 -6.16 -1.08
N VAL A 114 -7.07 -6.75 -2.22
CA VAL A 114 -6.40 -7.94 -2.77
C VAL A 114 -4.97 -7.63 -3.18
N ALA A 115 -4.74 -6.50 -3.88
CA ALA A 115 -3.40 -6.08 -4.27
C ALA A 115 -2.51 -5.84 -3.05
N ALA A 116 -3.01 -5.17 -2.01
CA ALA A 116 -2.29 -4.98 -0.76
C ALA A 116 -1.92 -6.31 -0.10
N LEU A 117 -2.83 -7.29 -0.08
CA LEU A 117 -2.55 -8.60 0.50
C LEU A 117 -1.47 -9.36 -0.30
N LEU A 118 -1.56 -9.33 -1.64
CA LEU A 118 -0.58 -9.98 -2.51
C LEU A 118 0.79 -9.32 -2.44
N PHE A 119 0.86 -7.99 -2.45
CA PHE A 119 2.11 -7.26 -2.30
C PHE A 119 2.69 -7.46 -0.91
N GLY A 120 1.88 -7.43 0.15
CA GLY A 120 2.38 -7.63 1.52
C GLY A 120 2.94 -9.04 1.72
N ALA A 121 2.25 -10.06 1.20
CA ALA A 121 2.77 -11.43 1.21
C ALA A 121 4.04 -11.56 0.35
N GLY A 122 4.04 -11.01 -0.86
CA GLY A 122 5.19 -11.03 -1.77
C GLY A 122 6.42 -10.34 -1.18
N HIS A 123 6.24 -9.17 -0.56
CA HIS A 123 7.27 -8.46 0.19
C HIS A 123 7.88 -9.36 1.26
N GLY A 124 7.08 -9.97 2.13
CA GLY A 124 7.59 -10.89 3.16
C GLY A 124 8.34 -12.10 2.60
N VAL A 125 7.88 -12.68 1.48
CA VAL A 125 8.59 -13.79 0.82
C VAL A 125 9.94 -13.34 0.25
N LEU A 126 10.00 -12.17 -0.40
CA LEU A 126 11.25 -11.66 -0.97
C LEU A 126 12.27 -11.32 0.12
N MET A 127 11.83 -10.69 1.21
CA MET A 127 12.72 -10.41 2.35
C MET A 127 13.25 -11.71 2.96
N TYR A 128 12.40 -12.73 3.13
CA TYR A 128 12.85 -14.02 3.63
C TYR A 128 13.87 -14.72 2.71
N ILE A 129 13.71 -14.61 1.39
CA ILE A 129 14.66 -15.18 0.44
C ILE A 129 16.00 -14.42 0.49
N GLY A 130 15.96 -13.09 0.60
CA GLY A 130 17.17 -12.26 0.65
C GLY A 130 17.95 -12.37 1.95
N GLU A 131 17.26 -12.40 3.09
CA GLU A 131 17.88 -12.43 4.42
C GLU A 131 18.17 -13.86 4.92
N GLY A 132 17.45 -14.87 4.41
CA GLY A 132 17.61 -16.28 4.77
C GLY A 132 17.02 -16.69 6.13
N GLU A 133 16.62 -15.72 6.97
CA GLU A 133 15.93 -15.95 8.23
C GLU A 133 14.84 -14.89 8.50
N LEU A 134 14.05 -15.09 9.56
CA LEU A 134 13.06 -14.11 10.03
C LEU A 134 13.45 -13.66 11.43
N GLU A 135 13.79 -12.40 11.59
CA GLU A 135 14.01 -11.82 12.89
C GLU A 135 12.70 -11.63 13.67
N ALA A 136 12.80 -11.41 14.98
CA ALA A 136 11.64 -11.15 15.84
C ALA A 136 10.76 -9.99 15.34
N ARG A 137 11.35 -8.98 14.69
CA ARG A 137 10.63 -7.83 14.11
C ARG A 137 9.81 -8.19 12.88
N ASP A 138 10.22 -9.19 12.09
CA ASP A 138 9.54 -9.59 10.85
C ASP A 138 8.26 -10.37 11.14
N TRP A 139 8.22 -11.06 12.29
CA TRP A 139 7.01 -11.70 12.78
C TRP A 139 5.86 -10.70 13.03
N ILE A 140 6.17 -9.42 13.30
CA ILE A 140 5.15 -8.36 13.38
C ILE A 140 4.53 -8.12 12.00
N GLY A 141 5.36 -8.06 10.95
CA GLY A 141 4.92 -7.94 9.56
C GLY A 141 4.06 -9.14 9.12
N VAL A 142 4.52 -10.36 9.41
CA VAL A 142 3.77 -11.60 9.15
C VAL A 142 2.41 -11.58 9.87
N GLY A 143 2.39 -11.18 11.14
CA GLY A 143 1.17 -11.02 11.91
C GLY A 143 0.20 -10.01 11.28
N ALA A 144 0.69 -8.86 10.83
CA ALA A 144 -0.11 -7.84 10.14
C ALA A 144 -0.73 -8.37 8.84
N VAL A 145 0.05 -9.08 8.01
CA VAL A 145 -0.45 -9.75 6.81
C VAL A 145 -1.49 -10.83 7.16
N GLY A 146 -1.28 -11.59 8.23
CA GLY A 146 -2.24 -12.55 8.75
C GLY A 146 -3.58 -11.91 9.12
N PHE A 147 -3.55 -10.78 9.85
CA PHE A 147 -4.76 -10.02 10.16
C PHE A 147 -5.45 -9.47 8.90
N MET A 148 -4.69 -8.99 7.90
CA MET A 148 -5.26 -8.59 6.62
C MET A 148 -5.96 -9.76 5.91
N ALA A 149 -5.36 -10.95 5.90
CA ALA A 149 -5.94 -12.13 5.26
C ALA A 149 -7.27 -12.52 5.91
N VAL A 150 -7.32 -12.61 7.24
CA VAL A 150 -8.56 -12.88 7.98
C VAL A 150 -9.58 -11.76 7.77
N GLY A 151 -9.11 -10.51 7.75
CA GLY A 151 -9.90 -9.34 7.41
C GLY A 151 -10.55 -9.44 6.03
N ALA A 152 -9.80 -9.90 5.02
CA ALA A 152 -10.30 -10.10 3.66
C ALA A 152 -11.39 -11.18 3.61
N ILE A 153 -11.22 -12.29 4.34
CA ILE A 153 -12.25 -13.34 4.47
C ILE A 153 -13.53 -12.75 5.09
N ALA A 154 -13.41 -12.01 6.20
CA ALA A 154 -14.54 -11.35 6.84
C ALA A 154 -15.22 -10.34 5.88
N GLY A 155 -14.44 -9.60 5.09
CA GLY A 155 -14.92 -8.68 4.05
C GLY A 155 -15.69 -9.39 2.93
N GLY A 156 -15.20 -10.54 2.48
CA GLY A 156 -15.88 -11.40 1.50
C GLY A 156 -17.21 -11.94 2.03
N GLN A 157 -17.24 -12.41 3.29
CA GLN A 157 -18.49 -12.83 3.94
C GLN A 157 -19.46 -11.66 4.12
N LEU A 158 -18.95 -10.48 4.46
CA LEU A 158 -19.74 -9.26 4.60
C LEU A 158 -20.41 -8.85 3.28
N ALA A 159 -19.73 -9.01 2.15
CA ALA A 159 -20.30 -8.75 0.83
C ALA A 159 -21.54 -9.62 0.54
N ARG A 160 -21.56 -10.85 1.07
CA ARG A 160 -22.68 -11.81 0.92
C ARG A 160 -23.79 -11.58 1.94
N LYS A 161 -23.44 -11.63 3.24
CA LYS A 161 -24.42 -11.65 4.35
C LYS A 161 -24.84 -10.26 4.83
N LYS A 162 -24.06 -9.22 4.56
CA LYS A 162 -24.30 -7.81 4.96
C LYS A 162 -24.53 -7.58 6.47
N ALA A 163 -24.16 -8.54 7.33
CA ALA A 163 -24.36 -8.49 8.77
C ALA A 163 -23.52 -7.39 9.45
N GLN A 164 -24.10 -6.70 10.43
CA GLN A 164 -23.42 -5.60 11.14
C GLN A 164 -22.22 -6.08 11.95
N GLY A 165 -22.29 -7.25 12.61
CA GLY A 165 -21.18 -7.82 13.36
C GLY A 165 -19.95 -8.09 12.50
N LEU A 166 -20.14 -8.61 11.27
CA LEU A 166 -19.05 -8.83 10.32
C LEU A 166 -18.34 -7.53 9.90
N ARG A 167 -19.06 -6.39 9.87
CA ARG A 167 -18.44 -5.09 9.61
C ARG A 167 -17.49 -4.69 10.72
N PHE A 168 -17.91 -4.89 11.97
CA PHE A 168 -17.10 -4.57 13.13
C PHE A 168 -15.84 -5.45 13.18
N VAL A 169 -15.99 -6.75 12.95
CA VAL A 169 -14.87 -7.70 12.86
C VAL A 169 -13.91 -7.31 11.75
N HIS A 170 -14.40 -7.07 10.53
CA HIS A 170 -13.56 -6.65 9.40
C HIS A 170 -12.79 -5.35 9.71
N MET A 171 -13.46 -4.33 10.26
CA MET A 171 -12.82 -3.07 10.62
C MET A 171 -11.80 -3.24 11.76
N GLY A 172 -12.10 -4.05 12.77
CA GLY A 172 -11.17 -4.34 13.87
C GLY A 172 -9.91 -5.06 13.40
N LEU A 173 -10.08 -6.06 12.53
CA LEU A 173 -8.96 -6.79 11.92
C LEU A 173 -8.10 -5.87 11.05
N LEU A 174 -8.72 -5.01 10.22
CA LEU A 174 -7.97 -4.05 9.40
C LEU A 174 -7.26 -3.00 10.25
N LEU A 175 -7.85 -2.54 11.35
CA LEU A 175 -7.20 -1.61 12.27
C LEU A 175 -5.98 -2.24 12.94
N ALA A 176 -6.11 -3.49 13.42
CA ALA A 176 -5.01 -4.25 13.99
C ALA A 176 -3.89 -4.49 12.95
N ALA A 177 -4.26 -4.87 11.73
CA ALA A 177 -3.32 -5.03 10.62
C ALA A 177 -2.57 -3.73 10.31
N SER A 178 -3.27 -2.59 10.22
CA SER A 178 -2.65 -1.29 9.98
C SER A 178 -1.73 -0.86 11.13
N ALA A 179 -2.12 -1.10 12.38
CA ALA A 179 -1.27 -0.81 13.54
C ALA A 179 0.00 -1.67 13.52
N GLY A 180 -0.14 -2.97 13.24
CA GLY A 180 0.99 -3.88 13.09
C GLY A 180 1.91 -3.49 11.94
N ALA A 181 1.36 -3.11 10.78
CA ALA A 181 2.14 -2.67 9.63
C ALA A 181 2.92 -1.37 9.93
N LEU A 182 2.29 -0.39 10.58
CA LEU A 182 2.99 0.85 11.00
C LEU A 182 4.09 0.56 12.01
N LEU A 183 3.86 -0.35 12.96
CA LEU A 183 4.87 -0.76 13.93
C LEU A 183 6.04 -1.48 13.24
N HIS A 184 5.75 -2.37 12.29
CA HIS A 184 6.77 -3.06 11.50
C HIS A 184 7.62 -2.06 10.71
N ILE A 185 7.00 -1.10 10.01
CA ILE A 185 7.72 -0.02 9.30
C ILE A 185 8.57 0.83 10.26
N ALA A 186 8.09 1.09 11.48
CA ALA A 186 8.83 1.89 12.45
C ALA A 186 10.03 1.16 13.08
N LEU A 187 10.07 -0.17 12.97
CA LEU A 187 11.12 -1.03 13.55
C LEU A 187 12.05 -1.63 12.48
N SER A 188 11.76 -1.43 11.20
CA SER A 188 12.56 -1.88 10.05
C SER A 188 13.36 -0.71 9.50
#